data_AF-A0A7Y5A2C0-F1
#
_entry.id   AF-A0A7Y5A2C0-F1
#
_cell.length_a   1.000
_cell.length_b   1.000
_cell.length_c   1.000
_cell.angle_alpha   90.00
_cell.angle_beta   90.00
_cell.angle_gamma   90.00
#
_symmetry.space_group_name_H-M   'P 1'
#
loop_
_entity.id
_entity.type
_entity.pdbx_description
1 polymer ?
#
loop_
_entity_poly.entity_id
_entity_poly.type
_entity_poly.pdbx_seq_one_letter_code
_entity_poly.pdbx_strand_id
1 'polypeptide(L)'
;MENSFIFRFLVFIILFHGITNYTLAQDKTFIREYNYKAGETDSKISSRQKALTEVKALLIEELGTYVESYVNYEVAEENNKITRDFFTNEIKTLSAGTTETKIIEESWDGYEYYVKAEIAADPEEVLRRINETLSKRKSSEVIDSLNILLKSSNNELNSKNKELDLVKSQLTTKQKEIDTKQSTLNSLNSELTQAKQKLASYQAQEKLILSEIQAIEQKIKNATTKAVNNVRIGMTPNEVTQVCGNPRSTEECTTHLLYNYGNVWIYFESNIVMSVFDAKYYEGACCGSCSDYKRISKM
;
A
#
# COMPACT_ATOMS: atom_id res chain seq x y z
N MET A 1 69.75 -38.80 -38.04
CA MET A 1 69.87 -37.65 -38.97
C MET A 1 68.62 -36.76 -39.00
N GLU A 2 67.45 -37.21 -38.53
CA GLU A 2 66.19 -36.44 -38.61
C GLU A 2 66.05 -35.30 -37.58
N ASN A 3 66.61 -35.42 -36.38
CA ASN A 3 66.48 -34.39 -35.33
C ASN A 3 67.27 -33.09 -35.60
N SER A 4 68.31 -33.13 -36.45
CA SER A 4 69.09 -31.93 -36.78
C SER A 4 68.38 -31.04 -37.81
N PHE A 5 67.57 -31.63 -38.69
CA PHE A 5 66.83 -30.91 -39.72
C PHE A 5 65.66 -30.13 -39.11
N ILE A 6 64.93 -30.76 -38.19
CA ILE A 6 63.78 -30.17 -37.50
C ILE A 6 64.22 -29.01 -36.59
N PHE A 7 65.34 -29.13 -35.88
CA PHE A 7 65.86 -28.06 -35.04
C PHE A 7 66.34 -26.85 -35.85
N ARG A 8 66.98 -27.07 -37.00
CA ARG A 8 67.37 -25.98 -37.91
C ARG A 8 66.15 -25.30 -38.54
N PHE A 9 65.09 -26.04 -38.83
CA PHE A 9 63.83 -25.49 -39.35
C PHE A 9 63.09 -24.65 -38.31
N LEU A 10 63.07 -25.10 -37.04
CA LEU A 10 62.48 -24.36 -35.92
C LEU A 10 63.23 -23.05 -35.60
N VAL A 11 64.56 -23.05 -35.66
CA VAL A 11 65.37 -21.85 -35.45
C VAL A 11 65.16 -20.83 -36.58
N PHE A 12 64.97 -21.29 -37.83
CA PHE A 12 64.62 -20.42 -38.95
C PHE A 12 63.21 -19.80 -38.80
N ILE A 13 62.23 -20.57 -38.32
CA ILE A 13 60.87 -20.06 -38.08
C ILE A 13 60.87 -19.01 -36.97
N ILE A 14 61.61 -19.22 -35.87
CA ILE A 14 61.65 -18.25 -34.75
C ILE A 14 62.40 -16.97 -35.14
N LEU A 15 63.45 -17.06 -35.96
CA LEU A 15 64.16 -15.87 -36.49
C LEU A 15 63.33 -15.10 -37.54
N PHE A 16 62.41 -15.75 -38.25
CA PHE A 16 61.54 -15.10 -39.24
C PHE A 16 60.33 -14.37 -38.61
N HIS A 17 59.89 -14.79 -37.42
CA HIS A 17 58.78 -14.14 -36.69
C HIS A 17 59.21 -12.91 -35.87
N GLY A 18 60.51 -12.60 -35.82
CA GLY A 18 61.05 -11.46 -35.07
C GLY A 18 61.06 -10.13 -35.83
N ILE A 19 60.64 -10.08 -37.10
CA ILE A 19 60.75 -8.89 -37.95
C ILE A 19 59.43 -8.56 -38.64
N THR A 20 58.32 -8.46 -37.91
CA THR A 20 57.16 -7.72 -38.43
C THR A 20 56.38 -7.17 -37.25
N ASN A 21 56.60 -5.89 -36.95
CA ASN A 21 55.61 -4.90 -36.49
C ASN A 21 56.37 -3.66 -36.00
N TYR A 22 57.21 -3.08 -36.85
CA TYR A 22 57.38 -1.64 -36.81
C TYR A 22 56.24 -1.08 -37.63
N THR A 23 55.10 -0.80 -36.98
CA THR A 23 54.15 0.17 -37.53
C THR A 23 54.87 1.51 -37.48
N LEU A 24 55.68 1.81 -38.49
CA LEU A 24 56.13 3.16 -38.73
C LEU A 24 54.89 3.94 -39.15
N ALA A 25 54.37 4.75 -38.23
CA ALA A 25 53.43 5.81 -38.57
C ALA A 25 54.06 6.59 -39.71
N GLN A 26 53.49 6.46 -40.90
CA GLN A 26 54.06 7.04 -42.10
C GLN A 26 53.58 8.48 -42.18
N ASP A 27 54.39 9.42 -41.69
CA ASP A 27 54.15 10.84 -41.86
C ASP A 27 53.86 11.13 -43.34
N LYS A 28 52.68 11.68 -43.61
CA LYS A 28 52.30 12.12 -44.94
C LYS A 28 52.67 13.59 -45.08
N THR A 29 53.51 13.87 -46.06
CA THR A 29 53.86 15.24 -46.43
C THR A 29 52.86 15.78 -47.45
N PHE A 30 52.31 16.95 -47.15
CA PHE A 30 51.46 17.74 -48.04
C PHE A 30 52.21 18.99 -48.44
N ILE A 31 52.15 19.38 -49.71
CA ILE A 31 52.91 20.51 -50.25
C ILE A 31 51.95 21.39 -51.04
N ARG A 32 51.91 22.67 -50.70
CA ARG A 32 51.12 23.68 -51.41
C ARG A 32 51.93 24.94 -51.62
N GLU A 33 51.57 25.64 -52.66
CA GLU A 33 52.12 26.94 -53.01
C GLU A 33 51.00 27.98 -53.10
N TYR A 34 51.34 29.21 -52.79
CA TYR A 34 50.43 30.34 -52.87
C TYR A 34 51.19 31.58 -53.34
N ASN A 35 50.55 32.36 -54.20
CA ASN A 35 51.06 33.65 -54.65
C ASN A 35 50.10 34.76 -54.19
N TYR A 36 50.58 35.62 -53.29
CA TYR A 36 49.84 36.75 -52.77
C TYR A 36 50.20 38.03 -53.52
N LYS A 37 49.19 38.69 -54.09
CA LYS A 37 49.33 40.02 -54.69
C LYS A 37 49.26 41.10 -53.62
N ALA A 38 50.33 41.88 -53.49
CA ALA A 38 50.43 42.94 -52.49
C ALA A 38 49.55 44.15 -52.85
N GLY A 39 48.80 44.65 -51.87
CA GLY A 39 48.09 45.92 -51.99
C GLY A 39 49.02 47.11 -51.80
N GLU A 40 48.53 48.33 -52.06
CA GLU A 40 49.31 49.57 -51.98
C GLU A 40 49.94 49.81 -50.59
N THR A 41 49.32 49.29 -49.54
CA THR A 41 49.79 49.43 -48.15
C THR A 41 50.58 48.21 -47.67
N ASP A 42 50.75 47.18 -48.50
CA ASP A 42 51.41 45.95 -48.07
C ASP A 42 52.93 46.07 -48.14
N SER A 43 53.58 45.65 -47.07
CA SER A 43 55.02 45.46 -47.00
C SER A 43 55.37 44.00 -47.27
N LYS A 44 56.65 43.70 -47.54
CA LYS A 44 57.14 42.31 -47.60
C LYS A 44 56.68 41.46 -46.41
N ILE A 45 56.64 42.04 -45.20
CA ILE A 45 56.27 41.34 -43.97
C ILE A 45 54.76 41.06 -43.94
N SER A 46 53.91 42.05 -44.26
CA SER A 46 52.46 41.83 -44.28
C SER A 46 52.04 40.90 -45.40
N SER A 47 52.66 41.00 -46.58
CA SER A 47 52.48 40.08 -47.70
C SER A 47 52.88 38.65 -47.34
N ARG A 48 54.02 38.47 -46.66
CA ARG A 48 54.46 37.16 -46.16
C ARG A 48 53.46 36.56 -45.18
N GLN A 49 52.99 37.33 -44.21
CA GLN A 49 52.03 36.83 -43.21
C GLN A 49 50.71 36.39 -43.85
N LYS A 50 50.20 37.18 -44.81
CA LYS A 50 48.99 36.84 -45.56
C LYS A 50 49.20 35.60 -46.42
N ALA A 51 50.27 35.55 -47.22
CA ALA A 51 50.62 34.39 -48.03
C ALA A 51 50.79 33.11 -47.19
N LEU A 52 51.43 33.22 -46.01
CA LEU A 52 51.57 32.10 -45.08
C LEU A 52 50.23 31.66 -44.46
N THR A 53 49.30 32.58 -44.26
CA THR A 53 47.96 32.24 -43.74
C THR A 53 47.18 31.44 -44.77
N GLU A 54 47.22 31.87 -46.04
CA GLU A 54 46.54 31.18 -47.15
C GLU A 54 47.15 29.81 -47.45
N VAL A 55 48.49 29.71 -47.54
CA VAL A 55 49.14 28.41 -47.81
C VAL A 55 48.90 27.42 -46.67
N LYS A 56 48.85 27.88 -45.40
CA LYS A 56 48.49 27.03 -44.26
C LYS A 56 47.05 26.54 -44.34
N ALA A 57 46.11 27.40 -44.76
CA ALA A 57 44.73 27.00 -44.96
C ALA A 57 44.61 25.91 -46.04
N LEU A 58 45.29 26.09 -47.17
CA LEU A 58 45.33 25.11 -48.26
C LEU A 58 45.96 23.76 -47.85
N LEU A 59 47.03 23.80 -47.05
CA LEU A 59 47.67 22.60 -46.51
C LEU A 59 46.75 21.83 -45.55
N ILE A 60 46.05 22.55 -44.66
CA ILE A 60 45.09 21.95 -43.71
C ILE A 60 43.86 21.41 -44.45
N GLU A 61 43.38 22.10 -45.50
CA GLU A 61 42.26 21.64 -46.34
C GLU A 61 42.60 20.36 -47.10
N GLU A 62 43.82 20.27 -47.66
CA GLU A 62 44.29 19.07 -48.34
C GLU A 62 44.44 17.89 -47.38
N LEU A 63 45.05 18.13 -46.20
CA LEU A 63 45.11 17.14 -45.13
C LEU A 63 43.71 16.72 -44.69
N GLY A 64 42.77 17.67 -44.57
CA GLY A 64 41.38 17.38 -44.21
C GLY A 64 40.67 16.51 -45.23
N THR A 65 40.79 16.84 -46.51
CA THR A 65 40.25 16.04 -47.62
C THR A 65 40.87 14.64 -47.64
N TYR A 66 42.17 14.55 -47.38
CA TYR A 66 42.88 13.29 -47.31
C TYR A 66 42.38 12.44 -46.14
N VAL A 67 42.32 12.98 -44.93
CA VAL A 67 41.81 12.31 -43.72
C VAL A 67 40.34 11.90 -43.89
N GLU A 68 39.50 12.75 -44.48
CA GLU A 68 38.11 12.41 -44.84
C GLU A 68 38.05 11.20 -45.78
N SER A 69 38.98 11.06 -46.73
CA SER A 69 39.01 9.92 -47.66
C SER A 69 39.33 8.56 -47.02
N TYR A 70 40.04 8.55 -45.88
CA TYR A 70 40.30 7.32 -45.10
C TYR A 70 39.08 6.84 -44.31
N VAL A 71 38.07 7.70 -44.21
CA VAL A 71 37.00 7.56 -43.24
C VAL A 71 35.71 7.20 -43.96
N ASN A 72 35.40 5.90 -43.96
CA ASN A 72 34.06 5.41 -44.27
C ASN A 72 33.14 5.56 -43.04
N TYR A 73 32.96 6.78 -42.50
CA TYR A 73 31.88 7.01 -41.53
C TYR A 73 30.60 7.38 -42.28
N GLU A 74 29.52 6.67 -41.97
CA GLU A 74 28.16 7.07 -42.34
C GLU A 74 27.81 8.39 -41.65
N VAL A 75 28.10 9.51 -42.33
CA VAL A 75 27.57 10.83 -41.97
C VAL A 75 26.10 10.82 -42.37
N ALA A 76 25.22 10.56 -41.41
CA ALA A 76 23.77 10.59 -41.60
C ALA A 76 23.19 11.86 -40.96
N GLU A 77 22.35 12.58 -41.70
CA GLU A 77 21.88 13.93 -41.37
C GLU A 77 20.79 14.01 -40.28
N GLU A 78 20.17 12.91 -39.86
CA GLU A 78 19.10 12.96 -38.86
C GLU A 78 19.26 11.88 -37.78
N ASN A 79 19.07 12.30 -36.52
CA ASN A 79 19.06 11.51 -35.28
C ASN A 79 20.41 11.30 -34.57
N ASN A 80 20.99 12.38 -34.02
CA ASN A 80 22.06 12.32 -33.03
C ASN A 80 23.38 11.70 -33.52
N LYS A 81 23.69 11.87 -34.81
CA LYS A 81 24.97 11.49 -35.42
C LYS A 81 25.76 12.71 -35.88
N ILE A 82 27.06 12.51 -35.89
CA ILE A 82 28.12 13.50 -36.12
C ILE A 82 27.91 14.20 -37.46
N THR A 83 27.82 15.54 -37.44
CA THR A 83 27.66 16.34 -38.66
C THR A 83 28.98 16.46 -39.42
N ARG A 84 28.90 16.62 -40.75
CA ARG A 84 30.07 16.92 -41.59
C ARG A 84 30.82 18.15 -41.07
N ASP A 85 30.09 19.20 -40.70
CA ASP A 85 30.66 20.42 -40.14
C ASP A 85 31.45 20.18 -38.85
N PHE A 86 30.97 19.28 -37.97
CA PHE A 86 31.75 18.92 -36.78
C PHE A 86 33.06 18.24 -37.17
N PHE A 87 33.01 17.28 -38.10
CA PHE A 87 34.18 16.54 -38.52
C PHE A 87 35.23 17.46 -39.17
N THR A 88 34.81 18.33 -40.10
CA THR A 88 35.67 19.30 -40.76
C THR A 88 36.30 20.29 -39.75
N ASN A 89 35.53 20.78 -38.77
CA ASN A 89 36.05 21.67 -37.74
C ASN A 89 37.05 20.99 -36.80
N GLU A 90 36.80 19.72 -36.44
CA GLU A 90 37.69 18.94 -35.59
C GLU A 90 39.01 18.65 -36.31
N ILE A 91 38.97 18.27 -37.59
CA ILE A 91 40.18 18.09 -38.41
C ILE A 91 40.98 19.40 -38.48
N LYS A 92 40.32 20.53 -38.77
CA LYS A 92 41.00 21.82 -38.86
C LYS A 92 41.69 22.20 -37.56
N THR A 93 41.00 22.02 -36.43
CA THR A 93 41.50 22.37 -35.10
C THR A 93 42.66 21.46 -34.67
N LEU A 94 42.51 20.15 -34.85
CA LEU A 94 43.54 19.19 -34.49
C LEU A 94 44.77 19.32 -35.39
N SER A 95 44.58 19.49 -36.69
CA SER A 95 45.67 19.64 -37.66
C SER A 95 46.48 20.91 -37.40
N ALA A 96 45.82 22.03 -37.10
CA ALA A 96 46.50 23.27 -36.77
C ALA A 96 47.36 23.17 -35.48
N GLY A 97 46.99 22.28 -34.55
CA GLY A 97 47.72 22.06 -33.30
C GLY A 97 48.77 20.94 -33.34
N THR A 98 48.72 20.05 -34.35
CA THR A 98 49.59 18.86 -34.43
C THR A 98 50.60 18.89 -35.58
N THR A 99 50.43 19.80 -36.54
CA THR A 99 51.30 19.90 -37.72
C THR A 99 52.20 21.12 -37.65
N GLU A 100 53.45 20.96 -38.06
CA GLU A 100 54.39 22.06 -38.22
C GLU A 100 54.48 22.44 -39.70
N THR A 101 54.29 23.73 -40.02
CA THR A 101 54.44 24.23 -41.39
C THR A 101 55.88 24.63 -41.65
N LYS A 102 56.50 23.98 -42.63
CA LYS A 102 57.87 24.28 -43.08
C LYS A 102 57.85 24.93 -44.46
N ILE A 103 58.57 26.04 -44.60
CA ILE A 103 58.67 26.75 -45.87
C ILE A 103 59.79 26.10 -46.69
N ILE A 104 59.45 25.69 -47.91
CA ILE A 104 60.38 25.08 -48.86
C ILE A 104 60.99 26.17 -49.76
N GLU A 105 60.17 27.12 -50.19
CA GLU A 105 60.56 28.18 -51.10
C GLU A 105 59.77 29.45 -50.80
N GLU A 106 60.41 30.61 -50.83
CA GLU A 106 59.71 31.91 -50.79
C GLU A 106 60.46 32.93 -51.66
N SER A 107 59.70 33.77 -52.37
CA SER A 107 60.24 34.87 -53.16
C SER A 107 59.33 36.09 -53.12
N TRP A 108 59.93 37.27 -53.28
CA TRP A 108 59.25 38.56 -53.26
C TRP A 108 59.86 39.47 -54.32
N ASP A 109 59.03 40.00 -55.22
CA ASP A 109 59.46 40.86 -56.33
C ASP A 109 59.05 42.33 -56.18
N GLY A 110 58.32 42.68 -55.11
CA GLY A 110 57.79 44.04 -54.89
C GLY A 110 56.28 44.15 -55.12
N TYR A 111 55.68 43.21 -55.86
CA TYR A 111 54.25 43.17 -56.19
C TYR A 111 53.60 41.85 -55.78
N GLU A 112 54.33 40.75 -55.85
CA GLU A 112 53.86 39.39 -55.60
C GLU A 112 54.77 38.68 -54.58
N TYR A 113 54.14 38.05 -53.59
CA TYR A 113 54.79 37.21 -52.59
C TYR A 113 54.43 35.76 -52.85
N TYR A 114 55.39 34.99 -53.36
CA TYR A 114 55.26 33.57 -53.57
C TYR A 114 55.80 32.79 -52.37
N VAL A 115 55.06 31.78 -51.94
CA VAL A 115 55.46 30.84 -50.90
C VAL A 115 55.07 29.43 -51.27
N LYS A 116 56.00 28.49 -51.07
CA LYS A 116 55.77 27.06 -51.12
C LYS A 116 56.09 26.48 -49.76
N ALA A 117 55.14 25.77 -49.17
CA ALA A 117 55.27 25.22 -47.84
C ALA A 117 54.80 23.77 -47.80
N GLU A 118 55.32 23.03 -46.83
CA GLU A 118 54.92 21.67 -46.50
C GLU A 118 54.41 21.57 -45.07
N ILE A 119 53.48 20.65 -44.84
CA ILE A 119 53.21 20.09 -43.51
C ILE A 119 53.49 18.59 -43.55
N ALA A 120 54.10 18.08 -42.49
CA ALA A 120 54.12 16.65 -42.20
C ALA A 120 53.02 16.38 -41.16
N ALA A 121 52.14 15.44 -41.46
CA ALA A 121 51.07 15.05 -40.57
C ALA A 121 50.95 13.53 -40.54
N ASP A 122 50.65 12.98 -39.36
CA ASP A 122 50.19 11.61 -39.21
C ASP A 122 48.65 11.60 -39.33
N PRO A 123 48.10 11.11 -40.45
CA PRO A 123 46.66 11.05 -40.67
C PRO A 123 45.95 10.15 -39.65
N GLU A 124 46.60 9.08 -39.17
CA GLU A 124 46.01 8.14 -38.21
C GLU A 124 45.87 8.78 -36.83
N GLU A 125 46.85 9.57 -36.40
CA GLU A 125 46.80 10.31 -35.13
C GLU A 125 45.66 11.34 -35.12
N VAL A 126 45.45 12.06 -36.23
CA VAL A 126 44.32 12.99 -36.37
C VAL A 126 43.00 12.24 -36.22
N LEU A 127 42.84 11.10 -36.91
CA LEU A 127 41.65 10.25 -36.80
C LEU A 127 41.42 9.72 -35.39
N ARG A 128 42.49 9.25 -34.72
CA ARG A 128 42.43 8.74 -33.36
C ARG A 128 41.87 9.80 -32.40
N ARG A 129 42.36 11.04 -32.49
CA ARG A 129 41.90 12.15 -31.64
C ARG A 129 40.44 12.53 -31.91
N ILE A 130 40.01 12.53 -33.17
CA ILE A 130 38.58 12.76 -33.49
C ILE A 130 37.71 11.69 -32.82
N ASN A 131 38.11 10.42 -32.92
CA ASN A 131 37.39 9.31 -32.28
C ASN A 131 37.35 9.43 -30.74
N GLU A 132 38.39 9.96 -30.10
CA GLU A 132 38.38 10.26 -28.67
C GLU A 132 37.42 11.38 -28.28
N THR A 133 37.35 12.47 -29.07
CA THR A 133 36.37 13.55 -28.82
C THR A 133 34.95 13.02 -28.94
N LEU A 134 34.69 12.15 -29.92
CA LEU A 134 33.39 11.54 -30.14
C LEU A 134 32.97 10.60 -29.02
N SER A 135 33.88 9.76 -28.53
CA SER A 135 33.59 8.84 -27.43
C SER A 135 33.27 9.60 -26.14
N LYS A 136 33.99 10.69 -25.84
CA LYS A 136 33.72 11.56 -24.69
C LYS A 136 32.32 12.18 -24.75
N ARG A 137 31.90 12.66 -25.93
CA ARG A 137 30.56 13.23 -26.12
C ARG A 137 29.45 12.22 -25.88
N LYS A 138 29.56 11.03 -26.48
CA LYS A 138 28.60 9.93 -26.24
C LYS A 138 28.51 9.58 -24.76
N SER A 139 29.65 9.50 -24.06
CA SER A 139 29.66 9.28 -22.61
C SER A 139 28.93 10.38 -21.84
N SER A 140 29.06 11.65 -22.24
CA SER A 140 28.32 12.77 -21.62
C SER A 140 26.81 12.62 -21.78
N GLU A 141 26.32 12.32 -22.99
CA GLU A 141 24.88 12.12 -23.25
C GLU A 141 24.31 10.96 -22.43
N VAL A 142 25.07 9.88 -22.28
CA VAL A 142 24.71 8.74 -21.43
C VAL A 142 24.62 9.17 -19.97
N ILE A 143 25.59 9.96 -19.48
CA ILE A 143 25.56 10.50 -18.11
C ILE A 143 24.33 11.39 -17.88
N ASP A 144 24.00 12.27 -18.83
CA ASP A 144 22.83 13.13 -18.73
C ASP A 144 21.53 12.33 -18.69
N SER A 145 21.43 11.31 -19.54
CA SER A 145 20.30 10.38 -19.57
C SER A 145 20.16 9.62 -18.25
N LEU A 146 21.28 9.14 -17.69
CA LEU A 146 21.32 8.48 -16.38
C LEU A 146 20.91 9.42 -15.25
N ASN A 147 21.33 10.69 -15.29
CA ASN A 147 20.92 11.70 -14.30
C ASN A 147 19.42 11.97 -14.34
N ILE A 148 18.83 12.05 -15.55
CA ILE A 148 17.37 12.21 -15.71
C ILE A 148 16.63 11.00 -15.14
N LEU A 149 17.08 9.78 -15.47
CA LEU A 149 16.51 8.54 -14.94
C LEU A 149 16.61 8.47 -13.41
N LEU A 150 17.78 8.81 -12.85
CA LEU A 150 18.01 8.84 -11.41
C LEU A 150 17.05 9.82 -10.72
N LYS A 151 16.91 11.03 -11.26
CA LYS A 151 15.98 12.03 -10.74
C LYS A 151 14.53 11.55 -10.80
N SER A 152 14.12 10.93 -11.91
CA SER A 152 12.78 10.35 -12.07
C SER A 152 12.52 9.24 -11.04
N SER A 153 13.46 8.30 -10.92
CA SER A 153 13.37 7.20 -9.95
C SER A 153 13.31 7.71 -8.51
N ASN A 154 14.11 8.71 -8.16
CA ASN A 154 14.08 9.31 -6.82
C ASN A 154 12.74 10.02 -6.52
N ASN A 155 12.14 10.66 -7.52
CA ASN A 155 10.81 11.26 -7.38
C ASN A 155 9.71 10.20 -7.17
N GLU A 156 9.81 9.08 -7.87
CA GLU A 156 8.90 7.94 -7.70
C GLU A 156 9.05 7.33 -6.30
N LEU A 157 10.27 7.09 -5.84
CA LEU A 157 10.58 6.58 -4.50
C LEU A 157 9.99 7.50 -3.42
N ASN A 158 10.18 8.82 -3.56
CA ASN A 158 9.60 9.80 -2.65
C ASN A 158 8.06 9.75 -2.62
N SER A 159 7.42 9.59 -3.78
CA SER A 159 5.96 9.44 -3.86
C SER A 159 5.49 8.16 -3.19
N LYS A 160 6.18 7.04 -3.43
CA LYS A 160 5.88 5.74 -2.81
C LYS A 160 6.08 5.75 -1.29
N ASN A 161 7.09 6.46 -0.79
CA ASN A 161 7.27 6.63 0.65
C ASN A 161 6.10 7.41 1.28
N LYS A 162 5.58 8.46 0.62
CA LYS A 162 4.40 9.18 1.11
C LYS A 162 3.15 8.29 1.13
N GLU A 163 2.95 7.48 0.08
CA GLU A 163 1.87 6.49 0.05
C GLU A 163 2.00 5.48 1.20
N LEU A 164 3.22 4.98 1.45
CA LEU A 164 3.49 4.05 2.53
C LEU A 164 3.20 4.64 3.91
N ASP A 165 3.56 5.90 4.15
CA ASP A 165 3.28 6.58 5.41
C ASP A 165 1.78 6.80 5.62
N LEU A 166 1.04 7.13 4.56
CA LEU A 166 -0.41 7.24 4.59
C LEU A 166 -1.06 5.89 4.96
N VAL A 167 -0.65 4.81 4.30
CA VAL A 167 -1.16 3.45 4.57
C VAL A 167 -0.84 3.02 6.00
N LYS A 168 0.38 3.30 6.50
CA LYS A 168 0.74 3.02 7.90
C LYS A 168 -0.18 3.78 8.87
N SER A 169 -0.44 5.06 8.62
CA SER A 169 -1.35 5.85 9.46
C SER A 169 -2.77 5.29 9.48
N GLN A 170 -3.30 4.90 8.31
CA GLN A 170 -4.59 4.24 8.19
C GLN A 170 -4.63 2.90 8.95
N LEU A 171 -3.57 2.10 8.85
CA LEU A 171 -3.45 0.83 9.57
C LEU A 171 -3.48 1.04 11.08
N THR A 172 -2.76 2.03 11.60
CA THR A 172 -2.77 2.34 13.05
C THR A 172 -4.16 2.79 13.52
N THR A 173 -4.90 3.53 12.69
CA THR A 173 -6.27 3.94 13.01
C THR A 173 -7.20 2.75 13.04
N LYS A 174 -7.10 1.85 12.05
CA LYS A 174 -7.88 0.62 12.00
C LYS A 174 -7.56 -0.32 13.15
N GLN A 175 -6.32 -0.39 13.60
CA GLN A 175 -5.95 -1.17 14.78
C GLN A 175 -6.64 -0.63 16.04
N LYS A 176 -6.66 0.70 16.25
CA LYS A 176 -7.40 1.32 17.38
C LYS A 176 -8.91 1.04 17.30
N GLU A 177 -9.50 1.04 16.11
CA GLU A 177 -10.91 0.67 15.92
C GLU A 177 -11.16 -0.80 16.28
N ILE A 178 -10.22 -1.70 16.00
CA ILE A 178 -10.32 -3.13 16.37
C ILE A 178 -10.23 -3.26 17.89
N ASP A 179 -9.27 -2.60 18.54
CA ASP A 179 -9.06 -2.70 19.98
C ASP A 179 -10.27 -2.16 20.78
N THR A 180 -10.88 -1.07 20.29
CA THR A 180 -12.10 -0.50 20.88
C THR A 180 -13.29 -1.44 20.70
N LYS A 181 -13.51 -1.99 19.49
CA LYS A 181 -14.56 -2.99 19.24
C LYS A 181 -14.38 -4.24 20.09
N GLN A 182 -13.16 -4.71 20.28
CA GLN A 182 -12.86 -5.87 21.13
C GLN A 182 -13.23 -5.58 22.59
N SER A 183 -12.92 -4.38 23.08
CA SER A 183 -13.27 -3.95 24.44
C SER A 183 -14.79 -3.89 24.63
N THR A 184 -15.52 -3.33 23.66
CA THR A 184 -16.99 -3.32 23.67
C THR A 184 -17.58 -4.73 23.65
N LEU A 185 -17.05 -5.62 22.81
CA LEU A 185 -17.51 -7.00 22.70
C LEU A 185 -17.31 -7.77 24.02
N ASN A 186 -16.20 -7.53 24.72
CA ASN A 186 -15.94 -8.11 26.03
C ASN A 186 -16.95 -7.61 27.09
N SER A 187 -17.27 -6.31 27.09
CA SER A 187 -18.29 -5.74 27.98
C SER A 187 -19.67 -6.36 27.72
N LEU A 188 -20.07 -6.42 26.46
CA LEU A 188 -21.38 -6.96 26.08
C LEU A 188 -21.52 -8.45 26.41
N ASN A 189 -20.43 -9.22 26.29
CA ASN A 189 -20.42 -10.63 26.70
C ASN A 189 -20.56 -10.79 28.23
N SER A 190 -19.98 -9.88 29.02
CA SER A 190 -20.16 -9.86 30.47
C SER A 190 -21.63 -9.56 30.82
N GLU A 191 -22.21 -8.53 30.20
CA GLU A 191 -23.62 -8.17 30.38
C GLU A 191 -24.56 -9.30 29.98
N LEU A 192 -24.31 -9.96 28.83
CA LEU A 192 -25.09 -11.10 28.36
C LEU A 192 -25.03 -12.26 29.36
N THR A 193 -23.87 -12.50 29.97
CA THR A 193 -23.71 -13.55 30.99
C THR A 193 -24.52 -13.23 32.23
N GLN A 194 -24.49 -11.98 32.71
CA GLN A 194 -25.28 -11.55 33.86
C GLN A 194 -26.79 -11.61 33.56
N ALA A 195 -27.21 -11.19 32.37
CA ALA A 195 -28.61 -11.27 31.95
C ALA A 195 -29.10 -12.73 31.91
N LYS A 196 -28.29 -13.66 31.39
CA LYS A 196 -28.59 -15.10 31.39
C LYS A 196 -28.74 -15.66 32.80
N GLN A 197 -27.85 -15.28 33.73
CA GLN A 197 -27.94 -15.70 35.12
C GLN A 197 -29.21 -15.19 35.80
N LYS A 198 -29.56 -13.92 35.59
CA LYS A 198 -30.80 -13.34 36.12
C LYS A 198 -32.02 -14.06 35.55
N LEU A 199 -32.05 -14.31 34.25
CA LEU A 199 -33.13 -15.05 33.61
C LEU A 199 -33.31 -16.44 34.23
N ALA A 200 -32.22 -17.18 34.42
CA ALA A 200 -32.27 -18.48 35.09
C ALA A 200 -32.81 -18.38 36.53
N SER A 201 -32.42 -17.34 37.28
CA SER A 201 -32.97 -17.13 38.63
C SER A 201 -34.46 -16.81 38.62
N TYR A 202 -34.95 -16.01 37.67
CA TYR A 202 -36.37 -15.69 37.56
C TYR A 202 -37.20 -16.90 37.14
N GLN A 203 -36.69 -17.72 36.21
CA GLN A 203 -37.34 -18.97 35.82
C GLN A 203 -37.44 -19.97 36.99
N ALA A 204 -36.42 -20.03 37.84
CA ALA A 204 -36.46 -20.86 39.05
C ALA A 204 -37.50 -20.36 40.06
N GLN A 205 -37.56 -19.03 40.27
CA GLN A 205 -38.55 -18.40 41.14
C GLN A 205 -39.98 -18.60 40.62
N GLU A 206 -40.21 -18.41 39.33
CA GLU A 206 -41.50 -18.64 38.67
C GLU A 206 -41.98 -20.08 38.91
N LYS A 207 -41.09 -21.07 38.71
CA LYS A 207 -41.43 -22.49 38.96
C LYS A 207 -41.83 -22.74 40.41
N LEU A 208 -41.14 -22.13 41.37
CA LEU A 208 -41.49 -22.24 42.79
C LEU A 208 -42.88 -21.65 43.07
N ILE A 209 -43.11 -20.41 42.62
CA ILE A 209 -44.40 -19.72 42.80
C ILE A 209 -45.55 -20.53 42.19
N LEU A 210 -45.37 -21.07 40.98
CA LEU A 210 -46.38 -21.92 40.33
C LEU A 210 -46.68 -23.17 41.16
N SER A 211 -45.66 -23.81 41.73
CA SER A 211 -45.87 -24.99 42.58
C SER A 211 -46.60 -24.65 43.89
N GLU A 212 -46.33 -23.47 44.47
CA GLU A 212 -47.02 -22.98 45.67
C GLU A 212 -48.48 -22.64 45.39
N ILE A 213 -48.76 -21.97 44.27
CA ILE A 213 -50.13 -21.68 43.81
C ILE A 213 -50.91 -22.98 43.67
N GLN A 214 -50.35 -23.98 42.97
CA GLN A 214 -51.00 -25.28 42.81
C GLN A 214 -51.28 -25.95 44.16
N ALA A 215 -50.34 -25.90 45.12
CA ALA A 215 -50.53 -26.45 46.44
C ALA A 215 -51.65 -25.74 47.22
N ILE A 216 -51.74 -24.41 47.12
CA ILE A 216 -52.80 -23.60 47.73
C ILE A 216 -54.16 -23.94 47.11
N GLU A 217 -54.24 -24.00 45.78
CA GLU A 217 -55.47 -24.36 45.06
C GLU A 217 -55.99 -25.74 45.49
N GLN A 218 -55.10 -26.73 45.62
CA GLN A 218 -55.49 -28.05 46.09
C GLN A 218 -55.98 -28.03 47.54
N LYS A 219 -55.33 -27.26 48.43
CA LYS A 219 -55.79 -27.10 49.82
C LYS A 219 -57.20 -26.49 49.88
N ILE A 220 -57.45 -25.43 49.10
CA ILE A 220 -58.77 -24.78 49.01
C ILE A 220 -59.81 -25.77 48.51
N LYS A 221 -59.53 -26.46 47.39
CA LYS A 221 -60.44 -27.45 46.80
C LYS A 221 -60.77 -28.58 47.78
N ASN A 222 -59.77 -29.10 48.49
CA ASN A 222 -59.95 -30.17 49.46
C ASN A 222 -60.80 -29.72 50.66
N ALA A 223 -60.54 -28.52 51.22
CA ALA A 223 -61.34 -27.96 52.30
C ALA A 223 -62.80 -27.74 51.87
N THR A 224 -63.01 -27.18 50.67
CA THR A 224 -64.34 -26.96 50.09
C THR A 224 -65.07 -28.28 49.90
N THR A 225 -64.41 -29.28 49.32
CA THR A 225 -65.00 -30.60 49.08
C THR A 225 -65.41 -31.27 50.40
N LYS A 226 -64.56 -31.21 51.43
CA LYS A 226 -64.90 -31.73 52.77
C LYS A 226 -66.13 -31.04 53.35
N ALA A 227 -66.17 -29.70 53.31
CA ALA A 227 -67.30 -28.93 53.83
C ALA A 227 -68.61 -29.26 53.08
N VAL A 228 -68.59 -29.23 51.75
CA VAL A 228 -69.77 -29.55 50.92
C VAL A 228 -70.25 -30.98 51.18
N ASN A 229 -69.34 -31.94 51.26
CA ASN A 229 -69.71 -33.35 51.41
C ASN A 229 -70.17 -33.71 52.82
N ASN A 230 -69.60 -33.11 53.87
CA ASN A 230 -69.80 -33.56 55.25
C ASN A 230 -70.74 -32.68 56.07
N VAL A 231 -70.87 -31.39 55.78
CA VAL A 231 -71.66 -30.46 56.61
C VAL A 231 -73.15 -30.66 56.36
N ARG A 232 -73.94 -30.64 57.43
CA ARG A 232 -75.40 -30.77 57.40
C ARG A 232 -76.03 -29.67 58.25
N ILE A 233 -77.24 -29.27 57.88
CA ILE A 233 -78.08 -28.35 58.68
C ILE A 233 -78.27 -28.96 60.07
N GLY A 234 -78.17 -28.13 61.11
CA GLY A 234 -78.31 -28.55 62.51
C GLY A 234 -77.00 -28.96 63.20
N MET A 235 -75.89 -29.14 62.46
CA MET A 235 -74.59 -29.39 63.09
C MET A 235 -74.13 -28.18 63.90
N THR A 236 -73.50 -28.40 65.04
CA THR A 236 -72.84 -27.36 65.83
C THR A 236 -71.48 -26.98 65.22
N PRO A 237 -70.91 -25.80 65.55
CA PRO A 237 -69.56 -25.43 65.11
C PRO A 237 -68.49 -26.47 65.44
N ASN A 238 -68.61 -27.14 66.59
CA ASN A 238 -67.68 -28.20 67.01
C ASN A 238 -67.78 -29.44 66.13
N GLU A 239 -69.00 -29.87 65.76
CA GLU A 239 -69.18 -31.01 64.85
C GLU A 239 -68.68 -30.69 63.45
N VAL A 240 -68.91 -29.46 62.97
CA VAL A 240 -68.38 -28.98 61.69
C VAL A 240 -66.85 -29.02 61.67
N THR A 241 -66.19 -28.53 62.72
CA THR A 241 -64.72 -28.55 62.79
C THR A 241 -64.17 -29.97 62.93
N GLN A 242 -64.88 -30.89 63.59
CA GLN A 242 -64.48 -32.30 63.65
C GLN A 242 -64.48 -32.98 62.29
N VAL A 243 -65.47 -32.72 61.44
CA VAL A 243 -65.60 -33.41 60.13
C VAL A 243 -64.89 -32.68 58.98
N CYS A 244 -64.65 -31.37 59.11
CA CYS A 244 -64.02 -30.55 58.06
C CYS A 244 -62.58 -30.13 58.40
N GLY A 245 -62.17 -30.20 59.66
CA GLY A 245 -60.97 -29.54 60.18
C GLY A 245 -61.24 -28.08 60.57
N ASN A 246 -60.19 -27.32 60.86
CA ASN A 246 -60.35 -25.90 61.18
C ASN A 246 -60.73 -25.08 59.93
N PRO A 247 -61.59 -24.06 60.08
CA PRO A 247 -61.92 -23.16 58.98
C PRO A 247 -60.70 -22.33 58.58
N ARG A 248 -60.65 -21.93 57.32
CA ARG A 248 -59.62 -21.03 56.78
C ARG A 248 -59.74 -19.63 57.36
N SER A 249 -60.96 -19.16 57.54
CA SER A 249 -61.30 -17.88 58.13
C SER A 249 -62.61 -18.01 58.91
N THR A 250 -62.77 -17.19 59.92
CA THR A 250 -63.97 -17.12 60.75
C THR A 250 -64.40 -15.68 60.86
N GLU A 251 -65.70 -15.42 60.71
CA GLU A 251 -66.27 -14.11 60.97
C GLU A 251 -67.48 -14.23 61.90
N GLU A 252 -67.65 -13.27 62.79
CA GLU A 252 -68.67 -13.27 63.83
C GLU A 252 -69.38 -11.92 63.87
N CYS A 253 -70.69 -11.95 63.97
CA CYS A 253 -71.56 -10.82 64.24
C CYS A 253 -72.40 -11.14 65.49
N THR A 254 -73.04 -10.13 66.08
CA THR A 254 -73.79 -10.21 67.35
C THR A 254 -74.72 -11.42 67.48
N THR A 255 -75.26 -11.94 66.38
CA THR A 255 -76.15 -13.12 66.36
C THR A 255 -75.70 -14.24 65.43
N HIS A 256 -74.56 -14.11 64.74
CA HIS A 256 -74.17 -15.00 63.64
C HIS A 256 -72.69 -15.37 63.69
N LEU A 257 -72.39 -16.63 63.38
CA LEU A 257 -71.02 -17.11 63.18
C LEU A 257 -70.90 -17.65 61.77
N LEU A 258 -69.78 -17.41 61.10
CA LEU A 258 -69.50 -17.93 59.77
C LEU A 258 -68.12 -18.54 59.68
N TYR A 259 -68.04 -19.74 59.09
CA TYR A 259 -66.79 -20.45 58.84
C TYR A 259 -66.53 -20.57 57.34
N ASN A 260 -65.37 -20.10 56.88
CA ASN A 260 -64.94 -20.28 55.49
C ASN A 260 -64.10 -21.55 55.33
N TYR A 261 -64.48 -22.39 54.36
CA TYR A 261 -63.71 -23.58 53.96
C TYR A 261 -63.31 -23.51 52.48
N GLY A 262 -62.78 -22.36 52.05
CA GLY A 262 -62.38 -22.12 50.66
C GLY A 262 -63.48 -21.43 49.88
N ASN A 263 -64.05 -22.12 48.88
CA ASN A 263 -65.10 -21.57 48.01
C ASN A 263 -66.50 -21.65 48.63
N VAL A 264 -66.63 -22.00 49.91
CA VAL A 264 -67.90 -22.02 50.62
C VAL A 264 -67.79 -21.43 52.01
N TRP A 265 -68.87 -20.79 52.43
CA TRP A 265 -69.10 -20.39 53.82
C TRP A 265 -70.19 -21.24 54.43
N ILE A 266 -70.03 -21.50 55.72
CA ILE A 266 -71.00 -22.16 56.58
C ILE A 266 -71.53 -21.10 57.54
N TYR A 267 -72.82 -20.85 57.50
CA TYR A 267 -73.49 -19.87 58.35
C TYR A 267 -74.20 -20.58 59.50
N PHE A 268 -73.95 -20.05 60.70
CA PHE A 268 -74.51 -20.53 61.95
C PHE A 268 -75.40 -19.46 62.57
N GLU A 269 -76.56 -19.89 63.05
CA GLU A 269 -77.47 -19.08 63.85
C GLU A 269 -77.89 -19.92 65.06
N SER A 270 -77.91 -19.33 66.25
CA SER A 270 -78.21 -20.07 67.49
C SER A 270 -77.35 -21.33 67.67
N ASN A 271 -76.06 -21.23 67.30
CA ASN A 271 -75.03 -22.27 67.45
C ASN A 271 -75.26 -23.56 66.62
N ILE A 272 -76.05 -23.49 65.55
CA ILE A 272 -76.23 -24.60 64.58
C ILE A 272 -76.12 -24.12 63.13
N VAL A 273 -75.70 -25.00 62.23
CA VAL A 273 -75.59 -24.71 60.79
C VAL A 273 -76.99 -24.47 60.21
N MET A 274 -77.16 -23.31 59.59
CA MET A 274 -78.39 -22.94 58.89
C MET A 274 -78.25 -23.05 57.37
N SER A 275 -77.05 -22.80 56.83
CA SER A 275 -76.77 -22.91 55.40
C SER A 275 -75.29 -23.07 55.08
N VAL A 276 -75.03 -23.71 53.94
CA VAL A 276 -73.74 -23.69 53.26
C VAL A 276 -73.96 -23.00 51.91
N PHE A 277 -73.18 -21.98 51.60
CA PHE A 277 -73.31 -21.20 50.37
C PHE A 277 -71.94 -20.89 49.75
N ASP A 278 -71.94 -20.61 48.44
CA ASP A 278 -70.71 -20.30 47.68
C ASP A 278 -70.12 -18.97 48.12
N ALA A 279 -68.80 -18.92 48.28
CA ALA A 279 -68.08 -17.75 48.76
C ALA A 279 -68.27 -16.49 47.91
N LYS A 280 -68.64 -16.62 46.63
CA LYS A 280 -68.97 -15.46 45.79
C LYS A 280 -70.24 -14.72 46.20
N TYR A 281 -71.12 -15.36 46.98
CA TYR A 281 -72.34 -14.74 47.51
C TYR A 281 -72.13 -14.16 48.91
N TYR A 282 -70.89 -14.12 49.40
CA TYR A 282 -70.58 -13.57 50.70
C TYR A 282 -70.61 -12.04 50.68
N GLU A 283 -71.42 -11.43 51.55
CA GLU A 283 -71.60 -9.98 51.63
C GLU A 283 -71.15 -9.39 52.98
N GLY A 284 -70.47 -10.19 53.81
CA GLY A 284 -70.01 -9.81 55.14
C GLY A 284 -70.84 -10.43 56.28
N ALA A 285 -70.25 -10.59 57.46
CA ALA A 285 -70.91 -11.24 58.59
C ALA A 285 -72.03 -10.41 59.22
N CYS A 286 -71.99 -9.08 58.99
CA CYS A 286 -72.90 -8.10 59.57
C CYS A 286 -73.95 -7.56 58.57
N CYS A 287 -74.23 -8.25 57.46
CA CYS A 287 -75.25 -7.79 56.52
C CYS A 287 -76.64 -7.70 57.19
N GLY A 288 -77.32 -6.56 57.03
CA GLY A 288 -78.65 -6.34 57.62
C GLY A 288 -79.76 -7.19 56.99
N SER A 289 -79.50 -7.82 55.84
CA SER A 289 -80.44 -8.67 55.09
C SER A 289 -79.75 -9.89 54.48
N CYS A 290 -79.00 -10.66 55.28
CA CYS A 290 -78.37 -11.91 54.82
C CYS A 290 -79.36 -13.04 54.43
N SER A 291 -80.66 -12.73 54.32
CA SER A 291 -81.73 -13.66 53.90
C SER A 291 -81.53 -14.26 52.51
N ASP A 292 -80.62 -13.69 51.71
CA ASP A 292 -80.35 -14.08 50.33
C ASP A 292 -79.15 -15.02 50.15
N TYR A 293 -78.56 -15.55 51.23
CA TYR A 293 -77.56 -16.63 51.13
C TYR A 293 -78.19 -17.90 50.53
N LYS A 294 -78.16 -17.97 49.19
CA LYS A 294 -78.70 -19.07 48.40
C LYS A 294 -77.98 -20.36 48.80
N ARG A 295 -78.74 -21.25 49.44
CA ARG A 295 -78.28 -22.59 49.79
C ARG A 295 -77.69 -23.27 48.56
N ILE A 296 -76.54 -23.92 48.73
CA ILE A 296 -76.11 -24.93 47.77
C ILE A 296 -77.13 -26.07 47.89
N SER A 297 -78.12 -26.11 47.00
CA SER A 297 -78.91 -27.32 46.80
C SER A 297 -77.92 -28.39 46.39
N LYS A 298 -77.91 -29.53 47.09
CA LYS A 298 -77.06 -30.69 46.78
C LYS A 298 -76.91 -30.83 45.25
N MET A 299 -75.68 -30.71 44.75
CA MET A 299 -75.28 -31.30 43.46
C MET A 299 -75.15 -32.82 43.66
#